data_AF-A0A258FUG9-F1
#
_entry.id   AF-A0A258FUG9-F1
#
_cell.length_a   1.000
_cell.length_b   1.000
_cell.length_c   1.000
_cell.angle_alpha   90.00
_cell.angle_beta   90.00
_cell.angle_gamma   90.00
#
_symmetry.space_group_name_H-M   'P 1'
#
loop_
_entity.id
_entity.type
_entity.pdbx_description
1 polymer ?
#
loop_
_entity_poly.entity_id
_entity_poly.type
_entity_poly.pdbx_seq_one_letter_code
_entity_poly.pdbx_strand_id
1 'polypeptide(L)'
;MSFSKLFARMAGAVAHATGTPGAFLTCVAIVLVWGVSGPLFQFSDTWQLVINTGTTIVTFLMVFLIQNTQNRDGAAIQIKLDELILTSKAENDFIGIEKLTDKELELLRARCVEAAHKTQKIVARADEVLHARRSHHKPKAEAAAASPDLPPEVVEVIDKGKARTAKPAPATKPAAKRKPAAKRPPVKKPAP
;
A
#
# COMPACT_ATOMS: atom_id res chain seq x y z
N MET A 1 -16.89 7.70 33.54
CA MET A 1 -16.54 7.36 32.14
C MET A 1 -17.82 7.36 31.32
N SER A 2 -17.86 8.03 30.15
CA SER A 2 -19.03 7.96 29.26
C SER A 2 -19.19 6.54 28.70
N PHE A 3 -20.42 6.02 28.68
CA PHE A 3 -20.79 4.68 28.18
C PHE A 3 -20.17 4.38 26.81
N SER A 4 -20.13 5.37 25.91
CA SER A 4 -19.54 5.25 24.58
C SER A 4 -18.04 4.93 24.60
N LYS A 5 -17.29 5.46 25.57
CA LYS A 5 -15.85 5.18 25.72
C LYS A 5 -15.61 3.76 26.26
N LEU A 6 -16.46 3.30 27.19
CA LEU A 6 -16.38 1.95 27.73
C LEU A 6 -16.76 0.91 26.66
N PHE A 7 -17.85 1.15 25.93
CA PHE A 7 -18.29 0.31 24.82
C PHE A 7 -17.23 0.23 23.72
N ALA A 8 -16.65 1.35 23.30
CA ALA A 8 -15.59 1.34 22.29
C ALA A 8 -14.35 0.56 22.75
N ARG A 9 -13.98 0.66 24.03
CA ARG A 9 -12.84 -0.09 24.59
C ARG A 9 -13.11 -1.59 24.67
N MET A 10 -14.32 -1.97 25.08
CA MET A 10 -14.79 -3.36 25.08
C MET A 10 -14.85 -3.93 23.66
N ALA A 11 -15.48 -3.22 22.73
CA ALA A 11 -15.59 -3.62 21.33
C ALA A 11 -14.22 -3.80 20.68
N GLY A 12 -13.31 -2.85 20.89
CA GLY A 12 -11.93 -2.98 20.40
C GLY A 12 -11.17 -4.15 21.02
N ALA A 13 -11.34 -4.40 22.32
CA ALA A 13 -10.72 -5.54 22.99
C ALA A 13 -11.28 -6.88 22.47
N VAL A 14 -12.59 -6.99 22.30
CA VAL A 14 -13.25 -8.20 21.77
C VAL A 14 -12.86 -8.42 20.31
N ALA A 15 -12.89 -7.39 19.46
CA ALA A 15 -12.47 -7.48 18.07
C ALA A 15 -11.01 -7.91 17.94
N HIS A 16 -10.13 -7.35 18.77
CA HIS A 16 -8.72 -7.76 18.79
C HIS A 16 -8.55 -9.21 19.24
N ALA A 17 -9.21 -9.62 20.34
CA ALA A 17 -9.11 -10.97 20.87
C ALA A 17 -9.62 -12.01 19.85
N THR A 18 -10.82 -11.79 19.31
CA THR A 18 -11.48 -12.70 18.36
C THR A 18 -10.77 -12.80 17.00
N GLY A 19 -10.00 -11.78 16.60
CA GLY A 19 -9.19 -11.80 15.39
C GLY A 19 -7.87 -12.58 15.47
N THR A 20 -7.49 -13.10 16.66
CA THR A 20 -6.24 -13.84 16.82
C THR A 20 -6.35 -15.33 16.46
N PRO A 21 -5.28 -15.97 15.94
CA PRO A 21 -5.26 -17.41 15.73
C PRO A 21 -5.55 -18.22 17.01
N GLY A 22 -5.12 -17.72 18.18
CA GLY A 22 -5.38 -18.35 19.47
C GLY A 22 -6.87 -18.40 19.82
N ALA A 23 -7.62 -17.34 19.53
CA ALA A 23 -9.07 -17.32 19.74
C ALA A 23 -9.80 -18.32 18.84
N PHE A 24 -9.35 -18.48 17.58
CA PHE A 24 -9.87 -19.53 16.71
C PHE A 24 -9.67 -20.93 17.29
N LEU A 25 -8.45 -21.26 17.73
CA LEU A 25 -8.19 -22.55 18.39
C LEU A 25 -9.04 -22.74 19.66
N THR A 26 -9.26 -21.67 20.42
CA THR A 26 -10.07 -21.70 21.64
C THR A 26 -11.54 -21.99 21.30
N CYS A 27 -12.10 -21.34 20.28
CA CYS A 27 -13.44 -21.63 19.78
C CYS A 27 -13.57 -23.07 19.30
N VAL A 28 -12.60 -23.57 18.53
CA VAL A 28 -12.60 -24.97 18.08
C VAL A 28 -12.57 -25.94 19.27
N ALA A 29 -11.72 -25.68 20.27
CA ALA A 29 -11.66 -26.50 21.48
C ALA A 29 -13.00 -26.50 22.24
N ILE A 30 -13.66 -25.34 22.36
CA ILE A 30 -14.98 -25.24 23.00
C ILE A 30 -16.01 -26.09 22.24
N VAL A 31 -16.05 -26.01 20.91
CA VAL A 31 -16.96 -26.81 20.07
C VAL A 31 -16.68 -28.31 20.20
N LEU A 32 -15.40 -28.71 20.28
CA LEU A 32 -15.03 -30.10 20.49
C LEU A 32 -15.46 -30.62 21.86
N VAL A 33 -15.21 -29.86 22.94
CA VAL A 33 -15.65 -30.22 24.29
C VAL A 33 -17.17 -30.36 24.34
N TRP A 34 -17.89 -29.44 23.69
CA TRP A 34 -19.34 -29.52 23.58
C TRP A 34 -19.82 -30.76 22.83
N GLY A 35 -19.18 -31.09 21.70
CA GLY A 35 -19.48 -32.31 20.93
C GLY A 35 -19.28 -33.58 21.76
N VAL A 36 -18.18 -33.64 22.53
CA VAL A 36 -17.86 -34.77 23.40
C VAL A 36 -18.80 -34.87 24.61
N SER A 37 -19.42 -33.77 25.05
CA SER A 37 -20.45 -33.84 26.09
C SER A 37 -21.80 -34.36 25.55
N GLY A 38 -22.02 -34.38 24.23
CA GLY A 38 -23.27 -34.84 23.59
C GLY A 38 -23.75 -36.24 24.01
N PRO A 39 -22.89 -37.27 24.00
CA PRO A 39 -23.24 -38.63 24.46
C PRO A 39 -23.72 -38.70 25.92
N LEU A 40 -23.19 -37.85 26.81
CA LEU A 40 -23.63 -37.78 28.21
C LEU A 40 -25.08 -37.30 28.32
N PHE A 41 -25.51 -36.44 27.39
CA PHE A 41 -26.86 -35.87 27.33
C PHE A 41 -27.76 -36.55 26.30
N GLN A 42 -27.36 -37.73 25.78
CA GLN A 42 -28.10 -38.48 24.76
C GLN A 42 -28.49 -37.62 23.53
N PHE A 43 -27.68 -36.62 23.19
CA PHE A 43 -27.97 -35.65 22.13
C PHE A 43 -29.37 -35.01 22.23
N SER A 44 -29.81 -34.73 23.47
CA SER A 44 -31.13 -34.17 23.75
C SER A 44 -31.44 -32.86 23.02
N ASP A 45 -32.72 -32.56 22.85
CA ASP A 45 -33.19 -31.30 22.26
C ASP A 45 -32.66 -30.08 23.04
N THR A 46 -32.54 -30.17 24.37
CA THR A 46 -31.96 -29.12 25.20
C THR A 46 -30.47 -28.92 24.90
N TRP A 47 -29.71 -30.00 24.69
CA TRP A 47 -28.30 -29.92 24.29
C TRP A 47 -28.16 -29.25 22.92
N GLN A 48 -29.01 -29.54 21.93
CA GLN A 48 -28.94 -28.83 20.65
C GLN A 48 -29.39 -27.37 20.75
N LEU A 49 -30.43 -27.10 21.55
CA LEU A 49 -30.99 -25.77 21.74
C LEU A 49 -29.96 -24.81 22.36
N VAL A 50 -29.20 -25.24 23.36
CA VAL A 50 -28.22 -24.37 24.05
C VAL A 50 -27.17 -23.84 23.08
N ILE A 51 -26.58 -24.68 22.21
CA ILE A 51 -25.54 -24.20 21.28
C ILE A 51 -26.13 -23.33 20.17
N ASN A 52 -27.31 -23.67 19.67
CA ASN A 52 -27.98 -22.90 18.61
C ASN A 52 -28.37 -21.51 19.13
N THR A 53 -29.09 -21.45 20.26
CA THR A 53 -29.51 -20.19 20.89
C THR A 53 -28.30 -19.37 21.36
N GLY A 54 -27.32 -20.00 21.99
CA GLY A 54 -26.12 -19.31 22.49
C GLY A 54 -25.30 -18.70 21.34
N THR A 55 -25.02 -19.47 20.30
CA THR A 55 -24.26 -18.98 19.15
C THR A 55 -25.00 -17.88 18.40
N THR A 56 -26.33 -17.97 18.30
CA THR A 56 -27.16 -16.92 17.69
C THR A 56 -27.05 -15.60 18.44
N ILE A 57 -27.16 -15.62 19.77
CA ILE A 57 -27.00 -14.41 20.61
C ILE A 57 -25.60 -13.83 20.44
N VAL A 58 -24.56 -14.68 20.55
CA VAL A 58 -23.17 -14.25 20.39
C VAL A 58 -22.95 -13.65 19.00
N THR A 59 -23.48 -14.27 17.95
CA THR A 59 -23.34 -13.79 16.57
C THR A 59 -24.04 -12.45 16.38
N PHE A 60 -25.27 -12.28 16.90
CA PHE A 60 -25.94 -10.98 16.85
C PHE A 60 -25.16 -9.88 17.56
N LEU A 61 -24.66 -10.15 18.77
CA LEU A 61 -23.79 -9.21 19.49
C LEU A 61 -22.51 -8.92 18.70
N MET A 62 -21.90 -9.95 18.11
CA MET A 62 -20.68 -9.86 17.31
C MET A 62 -20.89 -8.97 16.09
N VAL A 63 -22.02 -9.09 15.39
CA VAL A 63 -22.35 -8.21 14.25
C VAL A 63 -22.32 -6.75 14.67
N PHE A 64 -22.94 -6.38 15.79
CA PHE A 64 -22.90 -5.00 16.29
C PHE A 64 -21.49 -4.57 16.74
N LEU A 65 -20.72 -5.44 17.38
CA LEU A 65 -19.34 -5.15 17.80
C LEU A 65 -18.40 -4.94 16.62
N ILE A 66 -18.52 -5.79 15.60
CA ILE A 66 -17.77 -5.69 14.34
C ILE A 66 -18.18 -4.40 13.63
N GLN A 67 -19.48 -4.13 13.46
CA GLN A 67 -19.96 -2.91 12.80
C GLN A 67 -19.48 -1.64 13.51
N ASN A 68 -19.49 -1.59 14.85
CA ASN A 68 -18.96 -0.45 15.60
C ASN A 68 -17.45 -0.24 15.40
N THR A 69 -16.69 -1.34 15.40
CA THR A 69 -15.23 -1.29 15.20
C THR A 69 -14.92 -0.86 13.76
N GLN A 70 -15.59 -1.47 12.78
CA GLN A 70 -15.46 -1.14 11.35
C GLN A 70 -15.86 0.31 11.07
N ASN A 71 -16.95 0.82 11.67
CA ASN A 71 -17.38 2.20 11.48
C ASN A 71 -16.35 3.21 12.02
N ARG A 72 -15.75 2.93 13.19
CA ARG A 72 -14.68 3.76 13.75
C ARG A 72 -13.39 3.70 12.92
N ASP A 73 -12.98 2.51 12.49
CA ASP A 73 -11.76 2.33 11.70
C ASP A 73 -11.90 2.95 10.31
N GLY A 74 -13.09 2.85 9.70
CA GLY A 74 -13.41 3.52 8.44
C GLY A 74 -13.26 5.04 8.52
N ALA A 75 -13.84 5.67 9.55
CA ALA A 75 -13.68 7.10 9.78
C ALA A 75 -12.22 7.51 10.05
N ALA A 76 -11.46 6.68 10.76
CA ALA A 76 -10.05 6.95 11.02
C ALA A 76 -9.18 6.85 9.76
N ILE A 77 -9.50 5.94 8.84
CA ILE A 77 -8.83 5.83 7.54
C ILE A 77 -9.12 7.06 6.69
N GLN A 78 -10.38 7.51 6.62
CA GLN A 78 -10.77 8.72 5.88
C GLN A 78 -9.99 9.94 6.34
N ILE A 79 -9.95 10.22 7.65
CA ILE A 79 -9.19 11.35 8.21
C ILE A 79 -7.70 11.27 7.85
N LYS A 80 -7.10 10.08 7.86
CA LYS A 80 -5.69 9.90 7.48
C LYS A 80 -5.46 10.14 5.99
N LEU A 81 -6.40 9.74 5.13
CA LEU A 81 -6.34 10.00 3.69
C LEU A 81 -6.54 11.50 3.40
N ASP A 82 -7.47 12.14 4.08
CA ASP A 82 -7.73 13.59 3.98
C ASP A 82 -6.46 14.39 4.31
N GLU A 83 -5.78 14.04 5.41
CA GLU A 83 -4.51 14.70 5.80
C GLU A 83 -3.39 14.47 4.76
N LEU A 84 -3.32 13.27 4.16
CA LEU A 84 -2.35 12.99 3.09
C LEU A 84 -2.66 13.77 1.81
N ILE A 85 -3.93 13.93 1.45
CA ILE A 85 -4.35 14.75 0.30
C ILE A 85 -3.96 16.20 0.56
N LEU A 86 -4.34 16.73 1.73
CA LEU A 86 -4.08 18.12 2.13
C LEU A 86 -2.59 18.49 2.12
N THR A 87 -1.72 17.57 2.53
CA THR A 87 -0.26 17.78 2.57
C THR A 87 0.45 17.46 1.26
N SER A 88 -0.24 16.86 0.29
CA SER A 88 0.29 16.51 -1.03
C SER A 88 -0.01 17.59 -2.08
N LYS A 89 0.46 17.38 -3.32
CA LYS A 89 0.09 18.21 -4.48
C LYS A 89 -1.23 17.76 -5.14
N ALA A 90 -2.00 16.89 -4.48
CA ALA A 90 -3.33 16.50 -4.96
C ALA A 90 -4.32 17.66 -4.77
N GLU A 91 -5.33 17.77 -5.62
CA GLU A 91 -6.40 18.75 -5.42
C GLU A 91 -7.18 18.43 -4.13
N ASN A 92 -7.43 19.46 -3.31
CA ASN A 92 -8.22 19.32 -2.08
C ASN A 92 -9.67 18.92 -2.34
N ASP A 93 -10.14 18.97 -3.59
CA ASP A 93 -11.47 18.52 -4.03
C ASP A 93 -11.76 17.04 -3.72
N PHE A 94 -10.74 16.23 -3.39
CA PHE A 94 -10.88 14.83 -3.01
C PHE A 94 -11.06 14.58 -1.50
N ILE A 95 -10.92 15.61 -0.66
CA ILE A 95 -11.10 15.52 0.79
C ILE A 95 -12.59 15.34 1.11
N GLY A 96 -12.93 14.35 1.93
CA GLY A 96 -14.31 14.10 2.34
C GLY A 96 -15.24 13.58 1.23
N ILE A 97 -14.68 12.95 0.20
CA ILE A 97 -15.42 12.41 -0.96
C ILE A 97 -16.53 11.43 -0.56
N GLU A 98 -16.41 10.75 0.59
CA GLU A 98 -17.41 9.84 1.14
C GLU A 98 -18.72 10.52 1.56
N LYS A 99 -18.73 11.86 1.70
CA LYS A 99 -19.90 12.64 2.11
C LYS A 99 -20.67 13.21 0.92
N LEU A 100 -20.12 13.10 -0.28
CA LEU A 100 -20.77 13.57 -1.50
C LEU A 100 -21.99 12.70 -1.80
N THR A 101 -23.03 13.32 -2.36
CA THR A 101 -24.15 12.55 -2.92
C THR A 101 -23.69 11.80 -4.17
N ASP A 102 -24.42 10.74 -4.55
CA ASP A 102 -24.08 9.94 -5.73
C ASP A 102 -23.93 10.79 -7.00
N LYS A 103 -24.76 11.84 -7.14
CA LYS A 103 -24.70 12.77 -8.29
C LYS A 103 -23.43 13.62 -8.28
N GLU A 104 -23.04 14.11 -7.11
CA GLU A 104 -21.82 14.92 -6.96
C GLU A 104 -20.57 14.06 -7.16
N LEU A 105 -20.60 12.82 -6.67
CA LEU A 105 -19.53 11.84 -6.86
C LEU A 105 -19.34 11.49 -8.34
N GLU A 106 -20.43 11.31 -9.10
CA GLU A 106 -20.37 11.04 -10.53
C GLU A 106 -19.83 12.25 -11.32
N LEU A 107 -20.20 13.48 -10.94
CA LEU A 107 -19.65 14.70 -11.55
C LEU A 107 -18.14 14.85 -11.27
N LEU A 108 -17.69 14.52 -10.07
CA LEU A 108 -16.27 14.55 -9.73
C LEU A 108 -15.50 13.47 -10.50
N ARG A 109 -16.07 12.26 -10.59
CA ARG A 109 -15.53 11.16 -11.40
C ARG A 109 -15.40 11.54 -12.87
N ALA A 110 -16.42 12.16 -13.45
CA ALA A 110 -16.43 12.61 -14.84
C ALA A 110 -15.30 13.63 -15.11
N ARG A 111 -15.14 14.62 -14.23
CA ARG A 111 -14.04 15.60 -14.30
C ARG A 111 -12.67 14.92 -14.23
N CYS A 112 -12.51 13.94 -13.35
CA CYS A 112 -11.27 13.21 -13.15
C CYS A 112 -10.88 12.39 -14.39
N VAL A 113 -11.85 11.72 -15.02
CA VAL A 113 -11.67 10.97 -16.27
C VAL A 113 -11.30 11.91 -17.42
N GLU A 114 -11.96 13.07 -17.51
CA GLU A 114 -11.66 14.07 -18.54
C GLU A 114 -10.23 14.64 -18.38
N ALA A 115 -9.83 14.97 -17.15
CA ALA A 115 -8.50 15.46 -16.85
C ALA A 115 -7.40 14.41 -17.15
N ALA A 116 -7.65 13.14 -16.80
CA ALA A 116 -6.74 12.04 -17.12
C ALA A 116 -6.56 11.87 -18.63
N HIS A 117 -7.66 11.92 -19.39
CA HIS A 117 -7.63 11.80 -20.84
C HIS A 117 -6.92 12.98 -21.51
N LYS A 118 -7.12 14.21 -21.01
CA LYS A 118 -6.36 15.39 -21.47
C LYS A 118 -4.85 15.21 -21.23
N THR A 119 -4.48 14.74 -20.05
CA THR A 119 -3.07 14.50 -19.69
C THR A 119 -2.45 13.42 -20.58
N GLN A 120 -3.14 12.30 -20.80
CA GLN A 120 -2.67 11.24 -21.70
C GLN A 120 -2.47 11.74 -23.14
N LYS A 121 -3.38 12.56 -23.67
CA LYS A 121 -3.23 13.16 -25.01
C LYS A 121 -2.03 14.09 -25.10
N ILE A 122 -1.75 14.87 -24.05
CA ILE A 122 -0.58 15.75 -23.99
C ILE A 122 0.70 14.92 -23.98
N VAL A 123 0.76 13.85 -23.17
CA VAL A 123 1.91 12.94 -23.11
C VAL A 123 2.13 12.24 -24.46
N ALA A 124 1.06 11.71 -25.08
CA ALA A 124 1.16 11.07 -26.38
C ALA A 124 1.66 12.02 -27.48
N ARG A 125 1.16 13.27 -27.51
CA ARG A 125 1.66 14.30 -28.43
C ARG A 125 3.11 14.69 -28.15
N ALA A 126 3.49 14.77 -26.88
CA ALA A 126 4.88 15.05 -26.51
C ALA A 126 5.81 13.92 -27.00
N ASP A 127 5.40 12.67 -26.85
CA ASP A 127 6.14 11.51 -27.36
C ASP A 127 6.24 11.53 -28.89
N GLU A 128 5.15 11.82 -29.62
CA GLU A 128 5.19 11.98 -31.08
C GLU A 128 6.19 13.06 -31.53
N VAL A 129 6.19 14.22 -30.87
CA VAL A 129 7.13 15.31 -31.18
C VAL A 129 8.57 14.92 -30.84
N LEU A 130 8.79 14.20 -29.74
CA LEU A 130 10.11 13.69 -29.37
C LEU A 130 10.61 12.63 -30.35
N HIS A 131 9.73 11.73 -30.81
CA HIS A 131 10.04 10.72 -31.82
C HIS A 131 10.33 11.37 -33.18
N ALA A 132 9.57 12.39 -33.59
CA ALA A 132 9.82 13.16 -34.81
C ALA A 132 11.13 13.97 -34.74
N ARG A 133 11.48 14.54 -33.59
CA ARG A 133 12.79 15.19 -33.39
C ARG A 133 13.95 14.19 -33.43
N ARG A 134 13.77 12.99 -32.90
CA ARG A 134 14.77 11.91 -32.96
C ARG A 134 14.96 11.37 -34.37
N SER A 135 13.90 11.25 -35.18
CA SER A 135 14.01 10.79 -36.57
C SER A 135 14.63 11.85 -37.50
N HIS A 136 14.40 13.14 -37.24
CA HIS A 136 15.03 14.24 -37.99
C HIS A 136 16.48 14.55 -37.58
N HIS A 137 16.93 14.13 -36.40
CA HIS A 137 18.33 14.26 -35.98
C HIS A 137 19.18 13.07 -36.48
N LYS A 138 19.46 13.02 -37.79
CA LYS A 138 20.54 12.19 -38.32
C LYS A 138 21.87 12.77 -37.79
N PRO A 139 22.73 12.00 -37.09
CA PRO A 139 24.00 12.56 -36.62
C PRO A 139 24.80 12.99 -37.84
N LYS A 140 25.15 14.28 -37.91
CA LYS A 140 26.14 14.84 -38.83
C LYS A 140 27.53 14.33 -38.41
N ALA A 141 27.76 13.02 -38.50
CA ALA A 141 29.01 12.36 -38.14
C ALA A 141 29.62 11.58 -39.32
N GLU A 142 29.01 11.63 -40.51
CA GLU A 142 29.44 10.85 -41.68
C GLU A 142 29.48 11.68 -42.98
N ALA A 143 29.81 12.97 -42.86
CA ALA A 143 30.06 13.84 -44.01
C ALA A 143 31.40 14.59 -43.93
N ALA A 144 32.26 14.26 -42.95
CA ALA A 144 33.57 14.88 -42.78
C ALA A 144 34.75 13.89 -42.98
N ALA A 145 34.49 12.68 -43.47
CA ALA A 145 35.48 11.62 -43.62
C ALA A 145 35.81 11.29 -45.10
N ALA A 146 35.87 12.30 -45.96
CA ALA A 146 36.51 12.20 -47.28
C ALA A 146 37.59 13.29 -47.37
N SER A 147 38.85 12.86 -47.18
CA SER A 147 40.14 13.58 -47.18
C SER A 147 40.40 14.49 -48.40
N PRO A 148 41.50 15.30 -48.49
CA PRO A 148 42.74 15.32 -47.69
C PRO A 148 43.33 16.73 -47.34
N ASP A 149 44.47 16.75 -46.63
CA ASP A 149 45.33 17.88 -46.21
C ASP A 149 44.98 18.65 -44.91
N LEU A 150 45.25 18.02 -43.76
CA LEU A 150 45.58 18.78 -42.54
C LEU A 150 47.03 18.53 -42.11
N PRO A 151 47.75 19.57 -41.66
CA PRO A 151 49.14 19.47 -41.25
C PRO A 151 49.32 18.54 -40.03
N PRO A 152 50.50 17.89 -39.89
CA PRO A 152 50.76 16.83 -38.92
C PRO A 152 50.52 17.22 -37.45
N GLU A 153 50.53 18.53 -37.14
CA GLU A 153 50.30 19.07 -35.80
C GLU A 153 48.87 18.87 -35.29
N VAL A 154 47.87 18.83 -36.17
CA VAL A 154 46.44 18.71 -35.79
C VAL A 154 46.06 17.27 -35.46
N VAL A 155 46.72 16.29 -36.09
CA VAL A 155 46.51 14.86 -35.82
C VAL A 155 46.99 14.50 -34.41
N GLU A 156 48.12 15.08 -33.95
CA GLU A 156 48.68 14.80 -32.63
C GLU A 156 47.81 15.32 -31.48
N VAL A 157 47.13 16.46 -31.67
CA VAL A 157 46.21 17.05 -30.68
C VAL A 157 44.93 16.21 -30.54
N ILE A 158 44.44 15.64 -31.65
CA ILE A 158 43.26 14.77 -31.65
C ILE A 158 43.56 13.43 -30.94
N ASP A 159 44.74 12.85 -31.16
CA ASP A 159 45.13 11.59 -30.53
C ASP A 159 45.37 11.76 -29.01
N LYS A 160 46.03 12.85 -28.61
CA LYS A 160 46.19 13.23 -27.18
C LYS A 160 44.85 13.52 -26.48
N GLY A 161 43.86 14.04 -27.20
CA GLY A 161 42.51 14.31 -26.67
C GLY A 161 41.70 13.03 -26.42
N LYS A 162 41.85 12.02 -27.29
CA LYS A 162 41.13 10.73 -27.17
C LYS A 162 41.68 9.85 -26.05
N ALA A 163 42.98 9.91 -25.78
CA ALA A 163 43.61 9.22 -24.65
C ALA A 163 43.16 9.78 -23.28
N ARG A 164 42.73 11.05 -23.20
CA ARG A 164 42.33 11.70 -21.94
C ARG A 164 40.89 11.41 -21.49
N THR A 165 40.01 10.94 -22.40
CA THR A 165 38.58 10.72 -22.10
C THR A 165 38.23 9.26 -21.77
N ALA A 166 39.18 8.34 -21.84
CA ALA A 166 39.02 6.96 -21.40
C ALA A 166 39.08 6.87 -19.85
N LYS A 167 37.99 7.22 -19.18
CA LYS A 167 37.79 6.92 -17.76
C LYS A 167 37.61 5.40 -17.59
N PRO A 168 38.35 4.71 -16.69
CA PRO A 168 38.17 3.28 -16.51
C PRO A 168 36.79 2.99 -15.88
N ALA A 169 36.12 1.96 -16.39
CA ALA A 169 34.86 1.46 -15.85
C ALA A 169 35.02 1.05 -14.36
N PRO A 170 34.01 1.27 -13.50
CA PRO A 170 34.12 0.90 -12.10
C PRO A 170 34.10 -0.63 -11.94
N ALA A 171 35.11 -1.15 -11.26
CA ALA A 171 35.22 -2.57 -10.90
C ALA A 171 34.04 -3.01 -10.01
N THR A 172 33.33 -4.05 -10.43
CA THR A 172 32.32 -4.76 -9.65
C THR A 172 32.97 -5.43 -8.43
N LYS A 173 32.60 -4.99 -7.21
CA LYS A 173 32.99 -5.67 -5.97
C LYS A 173 32.26 -7.01 -5.83
N PRO A 174 32.93 -8.08 -5.34
CA PRO A 174 32.28 -9.37 -5.11
C PRO A 174 31.37 -9.33 -3.88
N ALA A 175 30.30 -10.11 -3.94
CA ALA A 175 29.27 -10.26 -2.93
C ALA A 175 29.84 -10.60 -1.55
N ALA A 176 29.61 -9.71 -0.57
CA ALA A 176 29.96 -9.95 0.83
C ALA A 176 28.82 -10.71 1.55
N LYS A 177 29.19 -11.85 2.15
CA LYS A 177 28.32 -12.75 2.92
C LYS A 177 27.57 -12.03 4.05
N ARG A 178 26.27 -12.32 4.18
CA ARG A 178 25.40 -11.93 5.32
C ARG A 178 25.97 -12.47 6.65
N LYS A 179 26.12 -11.59 7.65
CA LYS A 179 26.26 -11.96 9.08
C LYS A 179 24.89 -11.87 9.79
N PRO A 180 24.65 -12.66 10.85
CA PRO A 180 23.35 -12.74 11.51
C PRO A 180 23.07 -11.54 12.43
N ALA A 181 21.79 -11.28 12.63
CA ALA A 181 21.23 -10.17 13.40
C ALA A 181 21.69 -10.16 14.88
N ALA A 182 22.14 -8.99 15.35
CA ALA A 182 22.35 -8.71 16.76
C ALA A 182 21.01 -8.32 17.43
N LYS A 183 20.71 -8.99 18.55
CA LYS A 183 19.54 -8.77 19.41
C LYS A 183 19.50 -7.33 19.95
N ARG A 184 18.35 -6.66 19.85
CA ARG A 184 18.06 -5.40 20.56
C ARG A 184 17.93 -5.65 22.07
N PRO A 185 18.45 -4.76 22.94
CA PRO A 185 18.22 -4.83 24.39
C PRO A 185 16.79 -4.40 24.76
N PRO A 186 16.26 -4.87 25.92
CA PRO A 186 14.88 -4.63 26.32
C PRO A 186 14.64 -3.20 26.83
N VAL A 187 13.49 -2.64 26.46
CA VAL A 187 12.97 -1.36 26.93
C VAL A 187 12.49 -1.51 28.37
N LYS A 188 13.08 -0.75 29.30
CA LYS A 188 12.61 -0.65 30.70
C LYS A 188 11.23 0.02 30.73
N LYS A 189 10.23 -0.66 31.31
CA LYS A 189 8.97 -0.05 31.76
C LYS A 189 9.23 0.81 33.01
N PRO A 190 8.61 2.00 33.13
CA PRO A 190 8.47 2.65 34.43
C PRO A 190 7.35 1.96 35.23
N ALA A 191 7.54 1.85 36.55
CA ALA A 191 6.59 1.33 37.52
C ALA A 191 6.66 2.19 38.79
N PRO A 192 5.70 2.04 39.72
CA PRO A 192 4.24 2.02 39.57
C PRO A 192 3.59 3.40 39.80
#